data_AF-A0A2H6B8H2-F1
#
_entry.id   AF-A0A2H6B8H2-F1
#
_cell.length_a   1.000
_cell.length_b   1.000
_cell.length_c   1.000
_cell.angle_alpha   90.00
_cell.angle_beta   90.00
_cell.angle_gamma   90.00
#
_symmetry.space_group_name_H-M   'P 1'
#
loop_
_entity.id
_entity.type
_entity.pdbx_description
1 polymer ?
#
loop_
_entity_poly.entity_id
_entity_poly.type
_entity_poly.pdbx_seq_one_letter_code
_entity_poly.pdbx_strand_id
1 'polypeptide(L)' 'MRALYDDRDTATPGEKFNDADLLGLPWRVTVGRKGVEQGVIDLRSRDGETARQIAIERAADELTELVSAGGQR' A
#
# COMPACT_ATOMS: atom_id res chain seq x y z
N MET A 1 3.65 5.50 13.00
CA MET A 1 3.29 5.25 11.58
C MET A 1 2.22 6.23 11.16
N ARG A 2 2.32 6.84 9.98
CA ARG A 2 1.27 7.67 9.37
C ARG A 2 0.87 7.02 8.05
N ALA A 3 -0.43 7.06 7.74
CA ALA A 3 -0.98 6.52 6.51
C ALA A 3 -1.87 7.56 5.85
N LEU A 4 -1.90 7.55 4.52
CA LEU A 4 -2.86 8.30 3.71
C LEU A 4 -3.88 7.29 3.17
N TYR A 5 -5.15 7.53 3.43
CA TYR A 5 -6.25 6.73 2.93
C TYR A 5 -6.92 7.47 1.78
N ASP A 6 -6.99 6.83 0.60
CA ASP A 6 -7.57 7.41 -0.61
C ASP A 6 -8.81 6.62 -1.07
N ASP A 7 -9.96 7.02 -0.53
CA ASP A 7 -11.29 6.48 -0.84
C ASP A 7 -12.08 7.36 -1.80
N ARG A 8 -11.43 8.32 -2.49
CA ARG A 8 -12.11 9.21 -3.44
C ARG A 8 -12.81 8.41 -4.55
N ASP A 9 -14.11 8.57 -4.69
CA ASP A 9 -14.89 7.95 -5.78
C ASP A 9 -14.71 8.67 -7.13
N THR A 10 -14.21 9.91 -7.10
CA THR A 10 -13.94 10.73 -8.29
C THR A 10 -12.63 10.40 -8.99
N ALA A 11 -11.83 9.49 -8.44
CA ALA A 11 -10.50 9.13 -8.96
C ALA A 11 -10.44 7.63 -9.27
N THR A 12 -9.98 7.30 -10.48
CA THR A 12 -9.67 5.94 -10.90
C THR A 12 -8.46 5.38 -10.12
N PRO A 13 -8.28 4.04 -10.05
CA PRO A 13 -7.11 3.46 -9.41
C PRO A 13 -5.79 4.00 -9.94
N GLY A 14 -5.69 4.26 -11.25
CA GLY A 14 -4.50 4.83 -11.88
C GLY A 14 -4.18 6.24 -11.38
N GLU A 15 -5.19 7.10 -11.22
CA GLU A 15 -5.01 8.45 -10.66
C GLU A 15 -4.54 8.40 -9.21
N LYS A 16 -5.15 7.53 -8.39
CA LYS A 16 -4.72 7.32 -6.99
C LYS A 16 -3.28 6.83 -6.89
N PHE A 17 -2.87 5.94 -7.81
CA PHE A 17 -1.51 5.43 -7.86
C PHE A 17 -0.51 6.53 -8.23
N ASN A 18 -0.82 7.33 -9.24
CA ASN A 18 -0.01 8.47 -9.63
C ASN A 18 0.13 9.49 -8.50
N ASP A 19 -0.96 9.81 -7.80
CA ASP A 19 -0.93 10.73 -6.66
C ASP A 19 -0.06 10.20 -5.51
N ALA A 20 -0.16 8.90 -5.19
CA ALA A 20 0.70 8.26 -4.20
C ALA A 20 2.19 8.34 -4.57
N ASP A 21 2.50 8.15 -5.85
CA ASP A 21 3.86 8.21 -6.38
C ASP A 21 4.40 9.66 -6.35
N LEU A 22 3.58 10.64 -6.73
CA LEU A 22 3.90 12.07 -6.68
C LEU A 22 4.10 12.60 -5.25
N LEU A 23 3.31 12.11 -4.30
CA LEU A 23 3.47 12.40 -2.87
C LEU A 23 4.70 11.71 -2.25
N GLY A 24 5.36 10.82 -3.01
CA GLY A 24 6.57 10.14 -2.58
C GLY A 24 6.32 9.08 -1.50
N LEU A 25 5.11 8.52 -1.42
CA LEU A 25 4.80 7.49 -0.42
C LEU A 25 5.73 6.28 -0.61
N PRO A 26 6.43 5.82 0.44
CA PRO A 26 7.42 4.73 0.30
C PRO A 26 6.76 3.38 0.00
N TRP A 27 5.53 3.20 0.48
CA TRP A 27 4.74 1.99 0.35
C TRP A 27 3.33 2.33 -0.09
N ARG A 28 2.77 1.50 -0.98
CA ARG A 28 1.38 1.55 -1.42
C ARG A 28 0.69 0.24 -1.11
N VAL A 29 -0.51 0.34 -0.55
CA VAL A 29 -1.37 -0.78 -0.23
C VAL A 29 -2.66 -0.63 -1.04
N THR A 30 -2.99 -1.64 -1.83
CA THR A 30 -4.22 -1.67 -2.62
C THR A 30 -5.18 -2.71 -2.04
N VAL A 31 -6.38 -2.25 -1.69
CA VAL A 31 -7.46 -3.12 -1.19
C VAL A 31 -8.49 -3.30 -2.30
N GLY A 32 -8.38 -4.40 -3.04
CA GLY A 32 -9.30 -4.77 -4.10
C GLY A 32 -10.29 -5.86 -3.67
N ARG A 33 -11.49 -5.87 -4.26
CA ARG A 33 -12.55 -6.86 -3.97
C ARG A 33 -12.03 -8.30 -4.01
N LYS A 34 -11.33 -8.68 -5.09
CA LYS A 34 -10.78 -10.03 -5.27
C LYS A 34 -9.76 -10.41 -4.19
N GLY A 35 -8.91 -9.46 -3.78
CA GLY A 35 -7.95 -9.69 -2.70
C GLY A 35 -8.66 -9.93 -1.38
N VAL A 36 -9.67 -9.12 -1.06
CA VAL A 36 -10.47 -9.26 0.16
C VAL A 36 -11.18 -10.61 0.22
N GLU A 37 -11.76 -11.07 -0.89
CA GLU A 37 -12.36 -12.42 -0.99
C GLU A 37 -11.35 -13.55 -0.73
N GLN A 38 -10.07 -13.31 -0.99
CA GLN A 38 -8.96 -14.24 -0.76
C GLN A 38 -8.23 -14.00 0.58
N GLY A 39 -8.66 -13.03 1.38
CA GLY A 39 -8.03 -12.66 2.65
C GLY A 39 -6.69 -11.93 2.49
N VAL A 40 -6.40 -11.33 1.32
CA VAL A 40 -5.13 -10.67 1.01
C VAL A 40 -5.29 -9.24 0.50
N ILE A 41 -4.22 -8.46 0.59
CA ILE A 41 -4.08 -7.12 -0.01
C ILE A 41 -2.78 -7.04 -0.80
N ASP A 42 -2.74 -6.17 -1.80
CA ASP A 42 -1.54 -5.98 -2.61
C ASP A 42 -0.64 -4.91 -1.98
N LEU A 43 0.61 -5.25 -1.72
CA LEU A 43 1.65 -4.35 -1.22
C LEU A 43 2.68 -4.08 -2.32
N ARG A 44 3.02 -2.80 -2.53
CA ARG A 44 4.04 -2.38 -3.49
C ARG A 44 4.96 -1.31 -2.90
N SER A 45 6.27 -1.44 -3.12
CA SER A 45 7.25 -0.38 -2.83
C SER A 45 7.30 0.64 -3.95
N ARG A 46 7.67 1.89 -3.63
CA ARG A 46 7.75 2.98 -4.61
C ARG A 46 8.76 2.69 -5.74
N ASP A 47 9.89 2.08 -5.42
CA ASP A 47 10.92 1.68 -6.40
C ASP A 47 10.49 0.49 -7.29
N GLY A 48 9.36 -0.16 -6.96
CA GLY A 48 8.84 -1.32 -7.69
C GLY A 48 9.59 -2.62 -7.43
N GLU A 49 10.62 -2.64 -6.58
CA GLU A 49 11.37 -3.87 -6.25
C GLU A 49 10.52 -4.87 -5.47
N THR A 50 9.57 -4.38 -4.67
CA THR A 50 8.63 -5.20 -3.93
C THR A 50 7.23 -5.05 -4.52
N ALA A 51 6.65 -6.17 -4.95
CA ALA A 51 5.24 -6.30 -5.30
C ALA A 51 4.75 -7.68 -4.87
N ARG A 52 4.00 -7.76 -3.76
CA ARG A 52 3.52 -9.04 -3.20
C ARG A 52 2.16 -8.89 -2.55
N GLN A 53 1.47 -10.02 -2.40
CA GLN A 53 0.25 -10.10 -1.60
C GLN A 53 0.60 -10.45 -0.16
N ILE A 54 -0.07 -9.79 0.78
CA ILE A 54 0.05 -10.08 2.22
C ILE A 54 -1.34 -10.36 2.79
N ALA A 55 -1.40 -11.22 3.80
CA ALA A 55 -2.64 -11.54 4.48
C ALA A 55 -3.16 -10.31 5.23
N ILE A 56 -4.47 -10.04 5.13
CA ILE A 56 -5.14 -8.92 5.82
C ILE A 56 -4.85 -8.97 7.33
N GLU A 57 -4.89 -10.17 7.90
CA GLU A 57 -4.69 -10.42 9.33
C GLU A 57 -3.30 -10.00 9.83
N ARG A 58 -2.28 -10.00 8.96
CA ARG A 58 -0.89 -9.66 9.31
C ARG A 58 -0.44 -8.32 8.74
N ALA A 59 -1.29 -7.65 7.97
CA ALA A 59 -0.91 -6.47 7.21
C ALA A 59 -0.39 -5.33 8.09
N ALA A 60 -1.04 -5.07 9.22
CA ALA A 60 -0.66 -3.98 10.12
C ALA A 60 0.73 -4.17 10.72
N ASP A 61 1.06 -5.39 11.13
CA ASP A 61 2.35 -5.73 11.72
C ASP A 61 3.46 -5.64 10.66
N GLU A 62 3.27 -6.29 9.51
CA GLU A 62 4.24 -6.26 8.41
C GLU A 62 4.51 -4.83 7.91
N LEU A 63 3.46 -4.01 7.76
CA LEU A 63 3.61 -2.60 7.34
C LEU A 63 4.36 -1.77 8.38
N THR A 64 4.11 -2.00 9.67
CA THR A 64 4.79 -1.28 10.75
C THR A 64 6.29 -1.57 10.73
N GLU A 65 6.67 -2.83 10.53
CA GLU A 65 8.07 -3.25 10.41
C GLU A 65 8.73 -2.61 9.18
N LEU A 66 8.08 -2.70 8.01
CA LEU A 66 8.61 -2.16 6.75
C LEU A 66 8.82 -0.63 6.79
N VAL A 67 7.85 0.10 7.36
CA VAL A 67 7.94 1.56 7.49
C VAL A 67 9.01 1.96 8.49
N SER A 68 9.16 1.20 9.59
CA SER A 68 10.17 1.48 10.61
C SER A 68 11.59 1.16 10.11
N ALA A 69 11.75 0.11 9.30
CA ALA A 69 13.02 -0.26 8.70
C ALA A 69 13.47 0.71 7.58
N GLY A 70 12.52 1.30 6.85
CA GLY A 70 12.79 2.27 5.77
C GLY A 70 12.92 3.73 6.23
N GLY A 71 12.48 4.07 7.45
CA GLY A 71 12.42 5.45 7.97
C GLY A 71 13.75 6.03 8.51
N GLN A 72 14.88 5.36 8.29
CA GLN A 72 16.18 5.70 8.89
C GLN A 72 17.30 5.97 7.87
N ARG A 73 16.92 6.34 6.63
CA ARG A 73 17.85 6.83 5.60
C ARG A 73 17.48 8.22 5.14
#